data_AF-A0A7X2MH03-F1
#
_entry.id   AF-A0A7X2MH03-F1
#
_cell.length_a   1.000
_cell.length_b   1.000
_cell.length_c   1.000
_cell.angle_alpha   90.00
_cell.angle_beta   90.00
_cell.angle_gamma   90.00
#
_symmetry.space_group_name_H-M   'P 1'
#
loop_
_entity.id
_entity.type
_entity.pdbx_description
1 polymer ?
#
loop_
_entity_poly.entity_id
_entity_poly.type
_entity_poly.pdbx_seq_one_letter_code
_entity_poly.pdbx_strand_id
1 'polypeptide(L)'
;MCTSVSVISEDGTHVMGRTMDWYDLYVKPMYIPRGYQWKSAFDNKKYTNKYAIVGGGFQDNNYIDLSDGVNECGLMAQKLTFSNGAQLVDDKHDDKIQLEAYEFVTYILGNFSSVTEVEENIEKFELMSNVINNTKHGGSELHFSLS
;
A
#
# COMPACT_ATOMS: atom_id res chain seq x y z
N MET A 1 -0.20 -17.54 -4.96
CA MET A 1 0.71 -16.66 -5.74
C MET A 1 -0.18 -15.74 -6.53
N CYS A 2 -0.07 -14.44 -6.31
CA CYS A 2 -0.93 -13.42 -6.90
C CYS A 2 -0.47 -13.02 -8.30
N THR A 3 -1.38 -12.54 -9.17
CA THR A 3 -1.04 -11.98 -10.49
C THR A 3 -1.58 -10.56 -10.64
N SER A 4 -0.77 -9.63 -11.16
CA SER A 4 -1.17 -8.26 -11.53
C SER A 4 -1.16 -8.11 -13.05
N VAL A 5 -2.13 -7.37 -13.59
CA VAL A 5 -2.21 -7.05 -15.02
C VAL A 5 -2.61 -5.57 -15.17
N SER A 6 -1.90 -4.86 -16.04
CA SER A 6 -2.28 -3.52 -16.50
C SER A 6 -2.46 -3.54 -18.02
N VAL A 7 -3.55 -2.95 -18.49
CA VAL A 7 -3.89 -2.83 -19.91
C VAL A 7 -4.33 -1.41 -20.24
N ILE A 8 -4.06 -0.98 -21.47
CA ILE A 8 -4.59 0.26 -22.03
C ILE A 8 -5.67 -0.14 -23.03
N SER A 9 -6.89 0.32 -22.79
CA SER A 9 -8.06 0.08 -23.65
C SER A 9 -7.93 0.86 -24.96
N GLU A 10 -8.69 0.48 -25.99
CA GLU A 10 -8.64 1.15 -27.30
C GLU A 10 -9.01 2.65 -27.22
N ASP A 11 -9.81 3.04 -26.24
CA ASP A 11 -10.17 4.44 -25.97
C ASP A 11 -9.14 5.21 -25.13
N GLY A 12 -8.01 4.58 -24.79
CA GLY A 12 -6.96 5.13 -23.95
C GLY A 12 -7.18 4.96 -22.45
N THR A 13 -8.26 4.31 -22.01
CA THR A 13 -8.49 4.06 -20.57
C THR A 13 -7.48 3.06 -20.04
N HIS A 14 -6.75 3.46 -18.99
CA HIS A 14 -5.85 2.58 -18.24
C HIS A 14 -6.67 1.73 -17.26
N VAL A 15 -6.48 0.41 -17.30
CA VAL A 15 -7.16 -0.54 -16.42
C VAL A 15 -6.11 -1.42 -15.78
N MET A 16 -6.05 -1.41 -14.44
CA MET A 16 -5.22 -2.29 -13.65
C MET A 16 -6.09 -3.24 -12.83
N GLY A 17 -5.75 -4.52 -12.86
CA GLY A 17 -6.45 -5.58 -12.14
C GLY A 17 -5.49 -6.60 -11.56
N ARG A 18 -6.03 -7.51 -10.76
CA ARG A 18 -5.25 -8.58 -10.14
C ARG A 18 -6.09 -9.80 -9.77
N THR A 19 -5.45 -10.95 -9.59
CA THR A 19 -6.02 -12.10 -8.88
C THR A 19 -5.64 -12.06 -7.40
N MET A 20 -6.56 -12.38 -6.49
CA MET A 20 -6.28 -12.50 -5.05
C MET A 20 -6.18 -13.99 -4.68
N ASP A 21 -4.99 -14.56 -4.83
CA ASP A 21 -4.79 -16.00 -4.73
C ASP A 21 -4.45 -16.42 -3.29
N TRP A 22 -5.49 -16.49 -2.46
CA TRP A 22 -5.46 -16.91 -1.07
C TRP A 22 -6.48 -18.03 -0.80
N TYR A 23 -6.34 -18.76 0.31
CA TYR A 23 -7.25 -19.87 0.62
C TYR A 23 -8.67 -19.41 0.98
N ASP A 24 -8.82 -18.15 1.41
CA ASP A 24 -10.08 -17.48 1.70
C ASP A 24 -10.00 -16.01 1.27
N LEU A 25 -11.12 -15.46 0.79
CA LEU A 25 -11.22 -14.04 0.42
C LEU A 25 -11.73 -13.21 1.61
N TYR A 26 -10.79 -12.61 2.35
CA TYR A 26 -11.10 -11.70 3.46
C TYR A 26 -11.25 -10.23 3.03
N VAL A 27 -10.83 -9.92 1.80
CA VAL A 27 -10.84 -8.57 1.22
C VAL A 27 -12.27 -8.12 0.94
N LYS A 28 -12.58 -6.87 1.26
CA LYS A 28 -13.87 -6.22 0.99
C LYS A 28 -13.65 -4.94 0.18
N PRO A 29 -14.64 -4.50 -0.62
CA PRO A 29 -14.62 -3.17 -1.21
C PRO A 29 -14.54 -2.10 -0.12
N MET A 30 -13.67 -1.11 -0.32
CA MET A 30 -13.41 -0.03 0.60
C MET A 30 -13.46 1.32 -0.10
N TYR A 31 -13.96 2.31 0.64
CA TYR A 31 -13.86 3.72 0.29
C TYR A 31 -13.19 4.46 1.44
N ILE A 32 -12.11 5.18 1.14
CA ILE A 32 -11.38 6.00 2.11
C ILE A 32 -11.50 7.46 1.67
N PRO A 33 -12.15 8.34 2.43
CA PRO A 33 -12.33 9.73 2.04
C PRO A 33 -11.03 10.54 2.17
N ARG A 34 -10.98 11.70 1.50
CA ARG A 34 -9.99 12.74 1.80
C ARG A 34 -10.04 13.10 3.28
N GLY A 35 -8.89 13.43 3.87
CA GLY A 35 -8.80 13.77 5.29
C GLY A 35 -8.96 12.59 6.24
N TYR A 36 -9.11 11.36 5.74
CA TYR A 36 -9.11 10.17 6.59
C TYR A 36 -7.78 10.06 7.33
N GLN A 37 -7.86 9.79 8.63
CA GLN A 37 -6.70 9.72 9.51
C GLN A 37 -6.46 8.29 9.97
N TRP A 38 -5.23 7.82 9.82
CA TRP A 38 -4.78 6.51 10.27
C TRP A 38 -3.44 6.65 10.98
N LYS A 39 -3.07 5.61 11.73
CA LYS A 39 -1.79 5.54 12.42
C LYS A 39 -0.97 4.43 11.80
N SER A 40 0.32 4.67 11.58
CA SER A 40 1.22 3.58 11.23
C SER A 40 1.35 2.64 12.43
N ALA A 41 1.28 1.34 12.18
CA ALA A 41 1.58 0.32 13.18
C ALA A 41 3.08 0.28 13.54
N PHE A 42 3.95 0.83 12.70
CA PHE A 42 5.38 0.88 12.95
C PHE A 42 5.72 1.82 14.13
N ASP A 43 5.22 3.05 14.13
CA ASP A 43 5.62 4.09 15.09
C ASP A 43 4.44 4.86 15.74
N ASN A 44 3.20 4.46 15.47
CA ASN A 44 1.97 5.18 15.85
C ASN A 44 1.84 6.61 15.28
N LYS A 45 2.69 7.00 14.34
CA LYS A 45 2.60 8.31 13.68
C LYS A 45 1.31 8.41 12.89
N LYS A 46 0.68 9.58 13.00
CA LYS A 46 -0.61 9.85 12.38
C LYS A 46 -0.41 10.38 10.96
N TYR A 47 -1.07 9.74 10.00
CA TYR A 47 -1.14 10.17 8.61
C TYR A 47 -2.55 10.67 8.30
N THR A 48 -2.64 11.63 7.38
CA THR A 48 -3.92 12.16 6.89
C THR A 48 -3.91 12.08 5.37
N ASN A 49 -4.85 11.35 4.78
CA ASN A 49 -4.90 11.18 3.34
C ASN A 49 -5.23 12.52 2.66
N LYS A 50 -4.43 12.90 1.67
CA LYS A 50 -4.68 14.03 0.76
C LYS A 50 -5.75 13.67 -0.27
N TYR A 51 -5.72 12.42 -0.75
CA TYR A 51 -6.60 11.91 -1.80
C TYR A 51 -7.58 10.86 -1.27
N ALA A 52 -8.79 10.82 -1.82
CA ALA A 52 -9.75 9.75 -1.62
C ALA A 52 -9.35 8.50 -2.42
N ILE A 53 -9.70 7.33 -1.90
CA ILE A 53 -9.29 6.03 -2.43
C ILE A 53 -10.49 5.10 -2.52
N VAL A 54 -10.58 4.33 -3.61
CA VAL A 54 -11.47 3.17 -3.74
C VAL A 54 -10.61 1.95 -4.02
N GLY A 55 -10.88 0.83 -3.35
CA GLY A 55 -10.07 -0.37 -3.50
C GLY A 55 -10.60 -1.60 -2.78
N GLY A 56 -9.82 -2.67 -2.80
CA GLY A 56 -10.03 -3.85 -2.00
C GLY A 56 -9.13 -3.84 -0.76
N GLY A 57 -9.69 -4.08 0.41
CA GLY A 57 -8.88 -4.24 1.62
C GLY A 57 -9.62 -4.78 2.83
N PHE A 58 -9.01 -4.56 3.98
CA PHE A 58 -9.59 -4.81 5.29
C PHE A 58 -9.50 -3.56 6.16
N GLN A 59 -10.55 -3.29 6.92
CA GLN A 59 -10.59 -2.21 7.90
C GLN A 59 -11.08 -2.75 9.24
N ASP A 60 -10.37 -2.38 10.30
CA ASP A 60 -10.80 -2.50 11.68
C ASP A 60 -10.61 -1.16 12.39
N ASN A 61 -11.13 -1.01 13.61
CA ASN A 61 -11.24 0.26 14.35
C ASN A 61 -9.94 1.08 14.45
N ASN A 62 -8.77 0.43 14.36
CA ASN A 62 -7.46 1.09 14.45
C ASN A 62 -6.51 0.78 13.28
N TYR A 63 -7.01 0.09 12.25
CA TYR A 63 -6.15 -0.55 11.25
C TYR A 63 -6.80 -0.46 9.87
N ILE A 64 -6.01 -0.04 8.88
CA ILE A 64 -6.45 0.01 7.50
C ILE A 64 -5.43 -0.67 6.61
N ASP A 65 -5.89 -1.66 5.86
CA ASP A 65 -5.03 -2.46 5.00
C ASP A 65 -5.60 -2.61 3.60
N LEU A 66 -5.10 -1.78 2.69
CA LEU A 66 -5.42 -1.86 1.27
C LEU A 66 -4.58 -2.92 0.59
N SER A 67 -5.26 -3.87 -0.06
CA SER A 67 -4.64 -4.85 -0.97
C SER A 67 -4.36 -4.26 -2.34
N ASP A 68 -5.30 -3.45 -2.82
CA ASP A 68 -5.23 -2.77 -4.11
C ASP A 68 -6.24 -1.62 -4.15
N GLY A 69 -6.04 -0.68 -5.05
CA GLY A 69 -7.00 0.39 -5.27
C GLY A 69 -6.53 1.44 -6.27
N VAL A 70 -7.40 2.43 -6.45
CA VAL A 70 -7.18 3.63 -7.26
C VAL A 70 -7.55 4.84 -6.42
N ASN A 71 -6.75 5.91 -6.51
CA ASN A 71 -7.12 7.19 -5.91
C ASN A 71 -7.83 8.10 -6.92
N GLU A 72 -8.39 9.20 -6.44
CA GLU A 72 -9.10 10.16 -7.28
C GLU A 72 -8.26 10.88 -8.35
N CYS A 73 -6.93 10.72 -8.33
CA CYS A 73 -6.03 11.21 -9.37
C CYS A 73 -5.78 10.18 -10.48
N GLY A 74 -6.27 8.94 -10.32
CA GLY A 74 -6.05 7.85 -11.26
C GLY A 74 -4.81 7.00 -10.97
N LEU A 75 -4.04 7.31 -9.92
CA LEU A 75 -2.92 6.46 -9.48
C LEU A 75 -3.48 5.15 -8.94
N MET A 76 -3.00 4.03 -9.49
CA MET A 76 -3.34 2.68 -9.07
C MET A 76 -2.16 2.03 -8.36
N ALA A 77 -2.44 1.26 -7.31
CA ALA A 77 -1.40 0.53 -6.57
C ALA A 77 -1.93 -0.80 -6.06
N GLN A 78 -1.07 -1.82 -6.02
CA GLN A 78 -1.39 -3.17 -5.58
C GLN A 78 -0.22 -3.75 -4.78
N LYS A 79 -0.51 -4.52 -3.73
CA LYS A 79 0.48 -5.35 -3.02
C LYS A 79 0.25 -6.83 -3.32
N LEU A 80 1.34 -7.55 -3.59
CA LEU A 80 1.32 -8.96 -3.95
C LEU A 80 2.36 -9.72 -3.11
N THR A 81 2.13 -11.01 -2.89
CA THR A 81 3.07 -11.87 -2.13
C THR A 81 4.40 -12.01 -2.86
N PHE A 82 5.51 -11.78 -2.17
CA PHE A 82 6.86 -11.90 -2.71
C PHE A 82 7.78 -12.68 -1.77
N SER A 83 7.52 -13.99 -1.65
CA SER A 83 8.18 -14.85 -0.67
C SER A 83 9.70 -14.90 -0.84
N ASN A 84 10.44 -14.70 0.26
CA ASN A 84 11.89 -14.65 0.34
C ASN A 84 12.58 -13.59 -0.55
N GLY A 85 11.82 -12.64 -1.09
CA GLY A 85 12.35 -11.62 -2.00
C GLY A 85 12.33 -10.20 -1.43
N ALA A 86 11.56 -9.96 -0.36
CA ALA A 86 11.45 -8.63 0.22
C ALA A 86 12.75 -8.22 0.93
N GLN A 87 13.19 -6.99 0.65
CA GLN A 87 14.27 -6.33 1.38
C GLN A 87 13.63 -5.28 2.28
N LEU A 88 13.83 -5.43 3.58
CA LEU A 88 13.25 -4.59 4.61
C LEU A 88 14.38 -4.01 5.46
N VAL A 89 14.10 -2.87 6.08
CA VAL A 89 15.03 -2.17 6.94
C VAL A 89 14.80 -2.58 8.38
N ASP A 90 15.87 -2.97 9.08
CA ASP A 90 15.82 -3.26 10.51
C ASP A 90 16.00 -1.96 11.33
N ASP A 91 17.03 -1.17 11.00
CA ASP A 91 17.43 0.00 11.77
C ASP A 91 16.52 1.22 11.55
N LYS A 92 16.36 2.04 12.60
CA LYS A 92 15.53 3.25 12.52
C LYS A 92 16.29 4.43 11.90
N HIS A 93 15.63 5.13 10.96
CA HIS A 93 16.13 6.34 10.33
C HIS A 93 15.15 7.50 10.56
N ASP A 94 15.50 8.40 11.48
CA ASP A 94 14.64 9.52 11.89
C ASP A 94 14.34 10.53 10.76
N ASP A 95 15.16 10.55 9.71
CA ASP A 95 15.02 11.41 8.53
C ASP A 95 14.07 10.84 7.46
N LYS A 96 13.60 9.60 7.65
CA LYS A 96 12.74 8.89 6.70
C LYS A 96 11.35 8.61 7.25
N ILE A 97 10.42 8.38 6.33
CA ILE A 97 9.10 7.86 6.63
C ILE A 97 9.21 6.33 6.68
N GLN A 98 9.00 5.77 7.86
CA GLN A 98 9.16 4.35 8.12
C GLN A 98 7.78 3.71 8.24
N LEU A 99 7.51 2.70 7.41
CA LEU A 99 6.18 2.07 7.28
C LEU A 99 6.29 0.57 7.44
N GLU A 100 5.23 -0.07 7.94
CA GLU A 100 5.07 -1.51 7.74
C GLU A 100 4.77 -1.79 6.25
N ALA A 101 5.25 -2.92 5.72
CA ALA A 101 5.11 -3.22 4.29
C ALA A 101 3.65 -3.19 3.80
N TYR A 102 2.69 -3.63 4.61
CA TYR A 102 1.28 -3.64 4.23
C TYR A 102 0.69 -2.21 4.12
N GLU A 103 1.29 -1.21 4.77
CA GLU A 103 0.80 0.18 4.80
C GLU A 103 1.15 0.94 3.52
N PHE A 104 2.10 0.42 2.74
CA PHE A 104 2.62 1.05 1.55
C PHE A 104 1.52 1.49 0.59
N VAL A 105 0.58 0.60 0.24
CA VAL A 105 -0.51 0.92 -0.71
C VAL A 105 -1.39 2.06 -0.19
N THR A 106 -1.77 2.02 1.09
CA THR A 106 -2.56 3.09 1.73
C THR A 106 -1.80 4.42 1.72
N TYR A 107 -0.52 4.39 2.06
CA TYR A 107 0.34 5.57 2.10
C TYR A 107 0.52 6.18 0.71
N ILE A 108 0.84 5.35 -0.30
CA ILE A 108 1.03 5.80 -1.68
C ILE A 108 -0.23 6.44 -2.23
N LEU A 109 -1.36 5.72 -2.19
CA LEU A 109 -2.63 6.20 -2.74
C LEU A 109 -3.16 7.42 -1.98
N GLY A 110 -2.84 7.54 -0.69
CA GLY A 110 -3.28 8.66 0.13
C GLY A 110 -2.47 9.95 -0.07
N ASN A 111 -1.24 9.89 -0.57
CA ASN A 111 -0.31 11.03 -0.59
C ASN A 111 0.16 11.47 -1.98
N PHE A 112 0.17 10.58 -2.97
CA PHE A 112 0.72 10.86 -4.30
C PHE A 112 -0.35 10.80 -5.40
N SER A 113 -0.15 11.55 -6.47
CA SER A 113 -1.09 11.67 -7.60
C SER A 113 -0.67 10.89 -8.85
N SER A 114 0.60 10.48 -8.95
CA SER A 114 1.13 9.78 -10.12
C SER A 114 2.33 8.91 -9.76
N VAL A 115 2.69 7.97 -10.64
CA VAL A 115 3.90 7.15 -10.51
C VAL A 115 5.16 8.03 -10.45
N THR A 116 5.23 9.07 -11.27
CA THR A 116 6.35 10.02 -11.28
C THR A 116 6.53 10.70 -9.91
N GLU A 117 5.45 11.14 -9.28
CA GLU A 117 5.53 11.77 -7.95
C GLU A 117 6.02 10.75 -6.89
N VAL A 118 5.66 9.46 -7.03
CA VAL A 118 6.17 8.40 -6.17
C VAL A 118 7.67 8.18 -6.40
N GLU A 119 8.11 8.06 -7.65
CA GLU A 119 9.52 7.85 -8.01
C GLU A 119 10.42 8.98 -7.49
N GLU A 120 9.99 10.23 -7.66
CA GLU A 120 10.71 11.42 -7.16
C GLU A 120 10.85 11.44 -5.63
N ASN A 121 10.01 10.68 -4.91
CA ASN A 121 9.96 10.66 -3.45
C ASN A 121 10.30 9.30 -2.84
N ILE A 122 10.64 8.29 -3.65
CA ILE A 122 10.81 6.90 -3.20
C ILE A 122 11.86 6.77 -2.08
N GLU A 123 12.93 7.55 -2.16
CA GLU A 123 14.03 7.55 -1.17
C GLU A 123 13.64 8.14 0.19
N LYS A 124 12.49 8.83 0.28
CA LYS A 124 12.01 9.46 1.52
C LYS A 124 11.28 8.50 2.44
N PHE A 125 10.93 7.31 1.96
CA PHE A 125 10.26 6.30 2.75
C PHE A 125 10.91 4.93 2.61
N GLU A 126 10.74 4.11 3.64
CA GLU A 126 11.28 2.77 3.70
C GLU A 126 10.32 1.81 4.41
N LEU A 127 10.48 0.53 4.08
CA LEU A 127 9.64 -0.53 4.61
C LEU A 127 10.41 -1.28 5.69
N MET A 128 9.82 -1.32 6.87
CA MET A 128 10.46 -1.83 8.08
C MET A 128 10.23 -3.32 8.22
N SER A 129 11.21 -3.99 8.82
CA SER A 129 11.06 -5.37 9.24
C SER A 129 10.35 -5.44 10.60
N ASN A 130 9.75 -6.60 10.88
CA ASN A 130 9.14 -6.88 12.19
C ASN A 130 10.16 -7.24 13.29
N VAL A 131 11.47 -7.15 13.03
CA VAL A 131 12.53 -7.61 13.95
C VAL A 131 12.56 -6.76 15.23
N ILE A 132 12.43 -5.44 15.11
CA ILE A 132 12.56 -4.52 16.25
C ILE A 132 11.24 -4.28 16.98
N ASN A 133 10.11 -4.28 16.26
CA ASN A 133 8.82 -3.85 16.84
C ASN A 133 8.00 -4.95 17.52
N ASN A 134 8.41 -6.23 17.45
CA ASN A 134 7.72 -7.37 18.08
C ASN A 134 6.22 -7.49 17.72
N THR A 135 5.76 -6.73 16.72
CA THR A 135 4.42 -6.74 16.16
C THR A 135 4.37 -7.80 15.08
N LYS A 136 3.78 -8.96 15.39
CA LYS A 136 3.51 -9.99 14.38
C LYS A 136 2.28 -9.62 13.55
N HIS A 137 2.32 -8.49 12.85
CA HIS A 137 1.44 -8.28 11.71
C HIS A 137 2.06 -9.07 10.55
N GLY A 138 1.51 -10.26 10.28
CA GLY A 138 2.05 -11.15 9.25
C GLY A 138 2.10 -10.47 7.87
N GLY A 139 2.99 -10.94 6.99
CA GLY A 139 3.00 -10.55 5.58
C GLY A 139 3.90 -9.35 5.24
N SER A 140 5.13 -9.33 5.75
CA SER A 140 6.14 -8.33 5.35
C SER A 140 6.78 -8.65 3.98
N GLU A 141 6.59 -9.87 3.48
CA GLU A 141 7.11 -10.33 2.18
C GLU A 141 6.19 -9.92 1.03
N LEU A 142 6.28 -8.65 0.66
CA LEU A 142 5.47 -8.05 -0.38
C LEU A 142 6.34 -7.43 -1.47
N HIS A 143 5.80 -7.40 -2.68
CA HIS A 143 6.21 -6.48 -3.73
C HIS A 143 4.99 -5.70 -4.22
N PHE A 144 5.23 -4.60 -4.91
CA PHE A 144 4.19 -3.65 -5.28
C PHE A 144 4.21 -3.37 -6.77
N SER A 145 3.03 -3.12 -7.33
CA SER A 145 2.87 -2.67 -8.70
C SER A 145 2.02 -1.41 -8.70
N LEU A 146 2.48 -0.38 -9.41
CA LEU A 146 1.80 0.89 -9.57
C LEU A 146 1.54 1.15 -11.06
N SER A 147 0.46 1.87 -11.36
CA SER A 147 0.11 2.32 -12.71
C SER A 147 -0.57 3.68 -12.69
#